data_AF-A0A960JFF8-F1
#
_entry.id   AF-A0A960JFF8-F1
#
_cell.length_a   1.000
_cell.length_b   1.000
_cell.length_c   1.000
_cell.angle_alpha   90.00
_cell.angle_beta   90.00
_cell.angle_gamma   90.00
#
_symmetry.space_group_name_H-M   'P 1'
#
loop_
_entity.id
_entity.type
_entity.pdbx_description
1 polymer ?
#
loop_
_entity_poly.entity_id
_entity_poly.type
_entity_poly.pdbx_seq_one_letter_code
_entity_poly.pdbx_strand_id
1 'polypeptide(L)'
;MAFFELHTRSAFSFLSSGSQPEDLIAGAADLGIDGIALLDRDNVAGAVRFHLEAKEKGIRAIIGAEITLDDESVLPLLPTSIKGYQNLCRLITTIKLRAPKGEHFATKQDIEQHAGDLICITGGEDGFLYQSIKKHQGQEAAAWLKYVFEDRLYIELQRHFLRHEEYINQSLIGLSHKFKVPYFASNGVYYKDQEDRKLFDIFTCI
;
A
#
# COMPACT_ATOMS: atom_id res chain seq x y z
N MET A 1 10.64 14.56 15.67
CA MET A 1 9.30 14.70 15.04
C MET A 1 8.85 13.29 14.77
N ALA A 2 7.65 12.91 15.21
CA ALA A 2 7.20 11.52 15.08
C ALA A 2 6.95 11.16 13.62
N PHE A 3 7.42 10.00 13.16
CA PHE A 3 7.20 9.50 11.80
C PHE A 3 6.56 8.12 11.85
N PHE A 4 5.57 7.91 10.99
CA PHE A 4 4.89 6.63 10.81
C PHE A 4 5.02 6.22 9.35
N GLU A 5 5.57 5.03 9.11
CA GLU A 5 5.62 4.48 7.76
C GLU A 5 4.32 3.74 7.47
N LEU A 6 3.45 4.31 6.64
CA LEU A 6 2.12 3.76 6.38
C LEU A 6 2.07 2.85 5.15
N HIS A 7 3.20 2.66 4.46
CA HIS A 7 3.27 1.78 3.30
C HIS A 7 4.55 0.94 3.33
N THR A 8 4.40 -0.34 3.67
CA THR A 8 5.50 -1.31 3.66
C THR A 8 5.02 -2.67 3.19
N ARG A 9 5.83 -3.34 2.36
CA ARG A 9 5.61 -4.71 1.88
C ARG A 9 6.66 -5.62 2.51
N SER A 10 6.25 -6.79 2.98
CA SER A 10 7.19 -7.84 3.40
C SER A 10 7.39 -8.88 2.31
N ALA A 11 8.27 -9.85 2.55
CA ALA A 11 8.50 -11.01 1.69
C ALA A 11 7.25 -11.89 1.46
N PHE A 12 6.14 -11.65 2.17
CA PHE A 12 4.84 -12.24 1.88
C PHE A 12 4.12 -11.58 0.69
N SER A 13 4.64 -10.45 0.20
CA SER A 13 4.39 -9.93 -1.14
C SER A 13 5.34 -10.65 -2.10
N PHE A 14 4.90 -11.80 -2.60
CA PHE A 14 5.74 -12.68 -3.41
C PHE A 14 6.35 -11.92 -4.59
N LEU A 15 7.66 -12.12 -4.81
CA LEU A 15 8.45 -11.55 -5.91
C LEU A 15 8.43 -10.01 -6.00
N SER A 16 7.97 -9.32 -4.94
CA SER A 16 7.79 -7.86 -4.92
C SER A 16 8.29 -7.19 -3.63
N SER A 17 8.85 -7.94 -2.69
CA SER A 17 9.57 -7.44 -1.51
C SER A 17 10.52 -8.52 -0.96
N GLY A 18 11.59 -8.09 -0.27
CA GLY A 18 12.70 -8.96 0.15
C GLY A 18 12.79 -9.25 1.66
N SER A 19 12.29 -8.37 2.52
CA SER A 19 12.53 -8.46 3.97
C SER A 19 11.39 -9.18 4.71
N GLN A 20 11.72 -9.97 5.74
CA GLN A 20 10.69 -10.61 6.55
C GLN A 20 9.92 -9.55 7.37
N PRO A 21 8.66 -9.82 7.76
CA PRO A 21 7.91 -8.92 8.63
C PRO A 21 8.66 -8.49 9.89
N GLU A 22 9.41 -9.41 10.50
CA GLU A 22 10.20 -9.15 11.71
C GLU A 22 11.37 -8.20 11.45
N ASP A 23 12.06 -8.38 10.32
CA ASP A 23 13.19 -7.53 9.92
C ASP A 23 12.74 -6.07 9.73
N LEU A 24 11.54 -5.88 9.17
CA LEU A 24 10.93 -4.56 8.97
C LEU A 24 10.63 -3.87 10.30
N ILE A 25 10.09 -4.59 11.28
CA ILE A 25 9.87 -4.04 12.63
C ILE A 25 11.20 -3.72 13.31
N ALA A 26 12.18 -4.62 13.22
CA ALA A 26 13.50 -4.38 13.79
C ALA A 26 14.14 -3.12 13.19
N GLY A 27 14.09 -2.96 11.86
CA GLY A 27 14.55 -1.75 11.19
C GLY A 27 13.81 -0.49 11.61
N ALA A 28 12.49 -0.56 11.76
CA ALA A 28 11.70 0.56 12.27
C ALA A 28 12.12 0.96 13.70
N ALA A 29 12.40 -0.01 14.56
CA ALA A 29 12.90 0.24 15.92
C ALA A 29 14.31 0.86 15.91
N ASP A 30 15.22 0.34 15.07
CA ASP A 30 16.59 0.86 14.93
C ASP A 30 16.59 2.32 14.43
N LEU A 31 15.65 2.68 13.56
CA LEU A 31 15.48 4.03 13.00
C LEU A 31 14.68 4.97 13.93
N GLY A 32 14.10 4.47 15.02
CA GLY A 32 13.24 5.26 15.91
C GLY A 32 11.91 5.70 15.28
N ILE A 33 11.35 4.89 14.38
CA ILE A 33 10.03 5.10 13.77
C ILE A 33 8.94 4.73 14.78
N ASP A 34 7.92 5.58 14.95
CA ASP A 34 6.89 5.41 16.00
C ASP A 34 5.83 4.33 15.65
N GLY A 35 5.70 4.01 14.36
CA GLY A 35 4.85 2.93 13.89
C GLY A 35 4.96 2.67 12.41
N ILE A 36 4.52 1.48 12.02
CA ILE A 36 4.70 0.95 10.67
C ILE A 36 3.49 0.12 10.25
N ALA A 37 3.07 0.26 8.99
CA ALA A 37 1.96 -0.48 8.42
C ALA A 37 2.44 -1.55 7.44
N LEU A 38 1.93 -2.77 7.58
CA LEU A 38 2.17 -3.86 6.66
C LEU A 38 1.03 -3.95 5.64
N LEU A 39 1.37 -3.84 4.36
CA LEU A 39 0.47 -3.86 3.21
C LEU A 39 0.94 -4.93 2.22
N ASP A 40 0.87 -6.21 2.62
CA ASP A 40 1.27 -7.28 1.71
C ASP A 40 0.31 -7.41 0.52
N ARG A 41 0.84 -7.80 -0.65
CA ARG A 41 0.06 -7.87 -1.89
C ARG A 41 -0.96 -9.01 -1.90
N ASP A 42 -2.22 -8.65 -2.03
CA ASP A 42 -3.40 -9.52 -2.06
C ASP A 42 -3.48 -10.51 -0.89
N ASN A 43 -2.83 -10.22 0.25
CA ASN A 43 -2.85 -11.12 1.38
C ASN A 43 -2.53 -10.42 2.71
N VAL A 44 -2.75 -11.15 3.81
CA VAL A 44 -2.42 -10.73 5.18
C VAL A 44 -1.59 -11.81 5.89
N ALA A 45 -0.84 -12.62 5.14
CA ALA A 45 -0.14 -13.79 5.67
C ALA A 45 1.02 -13.39 6.60
N GLY A 46 1.68 -12.26 6.33
CA GLY A 46 2.74 -11.71 7.20
C GLY A 46 2.23 -11.06 8.49
N ALA A 47 0.91 -10.82 8.62
CA ALA A 47 0.34 -9.98 9.67
C ALA A 47 0.62 -10.47 11.10
N VAL A 48 0.54 -11.78 11.35
CA VAL A 48 0.76 -12.35 12.69
C VAL A 48 2.21 -12.16 13.12
N ARG A 49 3.16 -12.48 12.23
CA ARG A 49 4.60 -12.34 12.47
C ARG A 49 4.96 -10.87 12.74
N PHE A 50 4.46 -9.98 11.90
CA PHE A 50 4.61 -8.53 12.06
C PHE A 50 4.09 -8.01 13.40
N HIS A 51 2.86 -8.40 13.77
CA HIS A 51 2.22 -7.91 14.98
C HIS A 51 2.92 -8.41 16.26
N LEU A 52 3.39 -9.66 16.27
CA LEU A 52 4.10 -10.23 17.41
C LEU A 52 5.44 -9.50 17.64
N GLU A 53 6.25 -9.34 16.59
CA GLU A 53 7.52 -8.61 16.70
C GLU A 53 7.29 -7.14 17.11
N ALA A 54 6.28 -6.48 16.54
CA ALA A 54 5.95 -5.10 16.89
C ALA A 54 5.61 -4.94 18.37
N LYS A 55 4.89 -5.90 18.95
CA LYS A 55 4.57 -5.93 20.37
C LYS A 55 5.82 -6.11 21.24
N GLU A 56 6.75 -6.97 20.84
CA GLU A 56 8.01 -7.18 21.57
C GLU A 56 8.91 -5.93 21.53
N LYS A 57 8.95 -5.23 20.40
CA LYS A 57 9.77 -4.02 20.19
C LYS A 57 9.09 -2.73 20.64
N GLY A 58 7.82 -2.76 21.05
CA GLY A 58 7.06 -1.57 21.44
C GLY A 58 6.71 -0.64 20.27
N ILE A 59 6.68 -1.15 19.05
CA ILE A 59 6.36 -0.41 17.83
C ILE A 59 4.87 -0.54 17.52
N ARG A 60 4.22 0.55 17.09
CA ARG A 60 2.82 0.48 16.68
C ARG A 60 2.70 -0.16 15.30
N ALA A 61 2.17 -1.38 15.24
CA ALA A 61 1.85 -2.06 13.99
C ALA A 61 0.44 -1.71 13.48
N ILE A 62 0.32 -1.50 12.17
CA ILE A 62 -0.95 -1.37 11.45
C ILE A 62 -0.99 -2.46 10.37
N ILE A 63 -2.11 -3.15 10.22
CA ILE A 63 -2.27 -4.25 9.25
C ILE A 63 -3.26 -3.83 8.17
N GLY A 64 -2.84 -3.90 6.91
CA GLY A 64 -3.70 -3.77 5.74
C GLY A 64 -3.23 -4.69 4.62
N ALA A 65 -3.52 -4.34 3.37
CA ALA A 65 -3.04 -5.04 2.20
C ALA A 65 -3.04 -4.13 0.97
N GLU A 66 -2.19 -4.44 0.00
CA GLU A 66 -2.37 -3.95 -1.37
C GLU A 66 -3.32 -4.86 -2.12
N ILE A 67 -4.26 -4.27 -2.85
CA ILE A 67 -5.17 -5.02 -3.70
C ILE A 67 -4.84 -4.77 -5.17
N THR A 68 -4.54 -5.84 -5.91
CA THR A 68 -4.26 -5.78 -7.35
C THR A 68 -5.55 -5.59 -8.13
N LEU A 69 -5.56 -4.63 -9.07
CA LEU A 69 -6.67 -4.34 -9.99
C LEU A 69 -6.50 -5.06 -11.33
N ASP A 70 -7.53 -5.00 -12.17
CA ASP A 70 -7.57 -5.63 -13.50
C ASP A 70 -6.52 -5.09 -14.47
N ASP A 71 -6.02 -3.87 -14.26
CA ASP A 71 -4.94 -3.26 -15.03
C ASP A 71 -3.55 -3.40 -14.40
N GLU A 72 -3.41 -4.37 -13.47
CA GLU A 72 -2.20 -4.70 -12.70
C GLU A 72 -1.74 -3.62 -11.71
N SER A 73 -2.39 -2.46 -11.69
CA SER A 73 -2.12 -1.45 -10.67
C SER A 73 -2.61 -1.89 -9.29
N VAL A 74 -2.04 -1.29 -8.24
CA VAL A 74 -2.38 -1.65 -6.87
C VAL A 74 -3.13 -0.54 -6.13
N LEU A 75 -3.97 -0.97 -5.19
CA LEU A 75 -4.69 -0.10 -4.30
C LEU A 75 -4.38 -0.49 -2.84
N PRO A 76 -3.50 0.24 -2.15
CA PRO A 76 -3.22 -0.02 -0.75
C PRO A 76 -4.36 0.42 0.18
N LEU A 77 -4.83 -0.50 1.01
CA LEU A 77 -6.01 -0.35 1.87
C LEU A 77 -5.69 -0.63 3.34
N LEU A 78 -6.10 0.28 4.22
CA LEU A 78 -5.88 0.23 5.66
C LEU A 78 -7.23 0.19 6.41
N PRO A 79 -7.57 -0.89 7.13
CA PRO A 79 -8.79 -0.96 7.91
C PRO A 79 -8.74 -0.03 9.14
N THR A 80 -9.82 0.70 9.39
CA THR A 80 -9.96 1.60 10.56
C THR A 80 -10.74 0.96 11.71
N SER A 81 -11.37 -0.19 11.47
CA SER A 81 -12.19 -0.91 12.43
C SER A 81 -12.10 -2.41 12.21
N ILE A 82 -12.63 -3.19 13.16
CA ILE A 82 -12.78 -4.66 12.98
C ILE A 82 -13.64 -4.97 11.76
N LYS A 83 -14.68 -4.17 11.48
CA LYS A 83 -15.51 -4.33 10.28
C LYS A 83 -14.72 -4.01 9.01
N GLY A 84 -13.85 -3.00 9.04
CA GLY A 84 -12.92 -2.71 7.96
C GLY A 84 -11.99 -3.89 7.68
N TYR A 85 -11.40 -4.48 8.72
CA TYR A 85 -10.56 -5.67 8.55
C TYR A 85 -11.34 -6.85 7.95
N GLN A 86 -12.58 -7.07 8.41
CA GLN A 86 -13.46 -8.08 7.82
C GLN A 86 -13.78 -7.80 6.35
N ASN A 87 -14.01 -6.54 5.98
CA ASN A 87 -14.25 -6.14 4.60
C ASN A 87 -13.02 -6.40 3.72
N LEU A 88 -11.82 -6.05 4.20
CA LEU A 88 -10.56 -6.34 3.52
C LEU A 88 -10.37 -7.86 3.30
N CYS A 89 -10.57 -8.67 4.33
CA CYS A 89 -10.47 -10.13 4.21
C CYS A 89 -11.50 -10.73 3.26
N ARG A 90 -12.73 -10.19 3.25
CA ARG A 90 -13.78 -10.60 2.31
C ARG A 90 -13.39 -10.25 0.89
N LEU A 91 -12.91 -9.03 0.63
CA LEU A 91 -12.41 -8.60 -0.67
C LEU A 91 -11.32 -9.55 -1.19
N ILE A 92 -10.28 -9.80 -0.39
CA ILE A 92 -9.17 -10.71 -0.74
C ILE A 92 -9.69 -12.12 -1.05
N THR A 93 -10.66 -12.60 -0.26
CA THR A 93 -11.25 -13.93 -0.48
C THR A 93 -12.08 -13.98 -1.76
N THR A 94 -12.90 -12.95 -2.01
CA THR A 94 -13.74 -12.83 -3.21
C THR A 94 -12.90 -12.89 -4.48
N ILE A 95 -11.81 -12.12 -4.55
CA ILE A 95 -10.94 -12.08 -5.74
C ILE A 95 -10.19 -13.40 -5.94
N LYS A 96 -9.70 -14.01 -4.85
CA LYS A 96 -8.94 -15.28 -4.92
C LYS A 96 -9.80 -16.49 -5.26
N LEU A 97 -11.08 -16.48 -4.92
CA LEU A 97 -12.00 -17.56 -5.27
C LEU A 97 -12.52 -17.47 -6.71
N ARG A 98 -12.41 -16.29 -7.35
CA ARG A 98 -12.92 -16.07 -8.72
C ARG A 98 -11.99 -16.61 -9.80
N ALA A 99 -10.68 -16.65 -9.53
CA ALA A 99 -9.66 -16.97 -10.52
C ALA A 99 -8.67 -18.02 -10.02
N PRO A 100 -7.95 -18.72 -10.92
CA PRO A 100 -6.79 -19.53 -10.54
C PRO A 100 -5.75 -18.73 -9.74
N LYS A 101 -4.92 -19.46 -8.99
CA LYS A 101 -3.85 -18.84 -8.20
C LYS A 101 -2.91 -18.04 -9.12
N GLY A 102 -2.73 -16.76 -8.80
CA GLY A 102 -1.86 -15.84 -9.54
C GLY A 102 -2.57 -15.01 -10.61
N GLU A 103 -3.84 -15.29 -10.92
CA GLU A 103 -4.61 -14.58 -11.97
C GLU A 103 -5.78 -13.76 -11.38
N HIS A 104 -5.74 -13.49 -10.08
CA HIS A 104 -6.82 -12.80 -9.38
C HIS A 104 -6.58 -11.29 -9.39
N PHE A 105 -7.68 -10.55 -9.53
CA PHE A 105 -7.69 -9.09 -9.46
C PHE A 105 -9.04 -8.63 -8.92
N ALA A 106 -9.06 -7.44 -8.32
CA ALA A 106 -10.29 -6.75 -7.94
C ALA A 106 -10.78 -5.89 -9.10
N THR A 107 -12.08 -5.97 -9.36
CA THR A 107 -12.77 -4.99 -10.22
C THR A 107 -13.13 -3.75 -9.40
N LYS A 108 -13.43 -2.63 -10.05
CA LYS A 108 -13.95 -1.44 -9.36
C LYS A 108 -15.20 -1.75 -8.53
N GLN A 109 -16.06 -2.64 -9.02
CA GLN A 109 -17.26 -3.07 -8.30
C GLN A 109 -16.93 -3.84 -7.01
N ASP A 110 -15.90 -4.69 -7.02
CA ASP A 110 -15.44 -5.39 -5.82
C ASP A 110 -14.94 -4.40 -4.76
N ILE A 111 -14.18 -3.39 -5.19
CA ILE A 111 -13.70 -2.32 -4.30
C ILE A 111 -14.89 -1.56 -3.72
N GLU A 112 -15.83 -1.10 -4.54
CA GLU A 112 -17.02 -0.38 -4.11
C GLU A 112 -17.85 -1.17 -3.09
N GLN A 113 -18.02 -2.47 -3.31
CA GLN A 113 -18.78 -3.35 -2.43
C GLN A 113 -18.11 -3.55 -1.06
N HIS A 114 -16.78 -3.50 -1.00
CA HIS A 114 -15.99 -3.81 0.20
C HIS A 114 -15.26 -2.59 0.79
N ALA A 115 -15.47 -1.39 0.27
CA ALA A 115 -14.74 -0.19 0.68
C ALA A 115 -15.04 0.27 2.11
N GLY A 116 -16.14 -0.16 2.75
CA GLY A 116 -16.56 0.33 4.07
C GLY A 116 -15.48 0.15 5.15
N ASP A 117 -15.27 1.16 5.99
CA ASP A 117 -14.26 1.18 7.07
C ASP A 117 -12.81 0.93 6.61
N LEU A 118 -12.52 1.19 5.33
CA LEU A 118 -11.16 1.18 4.77
C LEU A 118 -10.70 2.60 4.45
N ILE A 119 -9.47 2.92 4.83
CA ILE A 119 -8.69 4.02 4.27
C ILE A 119 -8.02 3.52 2.99
N CYS A 120 -8.02 4.36 1.96
CA CYS A 120 -7.23 4.15 0.76
C CYS A 120 -6.09 5.17 0.74
N ILE A 121 -4.88 4.67 0.56
CA ILE A 121 -3.72 5.48 0.17
C ILE A 121 -3.44 5.23 -1.32
N THR A 122 -3.00 6.24 -2.05
CA THR A 122 -2.93 6.14 -3.53
C THR A 122 -1.79 5.27 -4.06
N GLY A 123 -0.85 4.85 -3.21
CA GLY A 123 0.29 4.02 -3.60
C GLY A 123 1.44 4.81 -4.24
N GLY A 124 2.52 4.06 -4.50
CA GLY A 124 3.71 4.53 -5.21
C GLY A 124 3.61 4.34 -6.72
N GLU A 125 4.74 3.97 -7.35
CA GLU A 125 4.84 3.82 -8.81
C GLU A 125 3.83 2.83 -9.40
N ASP A 126 3.53 1.73 -8.72
CA ASP A 126 2.53 0.73 -9.13
C ASP A 126 1.09 1.07 -8.69
N GLY A 127 0.90 2.17 -7.98
CA GLY A 127 -0.41 2.61 -7.49
C GLY A 127 -1.38 2.98 -8.62
N PHE A 128 -2.67 2.67 -8.43
CA PHE A 128 -3.73 2.95 -9.41
C PHE A 128 -3.76 4.41 -9.88
N LEU A 129 -3.64 5.37 -8.96
CA LEU A 129 -3.65 6.79 -9.33
C LEU A 129 -2.39 7.19 -10.10
N TYR A 130 -1.23 6.69 -9.69
CA TYR A 130 0.05 6.94 -10.34
C TYR A 130 0.01 6.46 -11.80
N GLN A 131 -0.41 5.22 -12.03
CA GLN A 131 -0.54 4.63 -13.36
C GLN A 131 -1.58 5.37 -14.20
N SER A 132 -2.69 5.79 -13.59
CA SER A 132 -3.71 6.60 -14.26
C SER A 132 -3.19 7.98 -14.70
N ILE A 133 -2.31 8.62 -13.94
CA ILE A 133 -1.68 9.89 -14.35
C ILE A 133 -0.79 9.67 -15.58
N LYS A 134 -0.01 8.59 -15.63
CA LYS A 134 0.81 8.23 -16.80
C LYS A 134 -0.04 7.95 -18.04
N LYS A 135 -1.24 7.39 -17.86
CA LYS A 135 -2.24 7.16 -18.92
C LYS A 135 -3.08 8.41 -19.25
N HIS A 136 -2.78 9.58 -18.69
CA HIS A 136 -3.56 10.83 -18.83
C HIS A 136 -5.01 10.76 -18.32
N GLN A 137 -5.30 9.83 -17.40
CA GLN A 137 -6.61 9.56 -16.80
C GLN A 137 -6.68 9.92 -15.30
N GLY A 138 -5.66 10.59 -14.75
CA GLY A 138 -5.55 10.86 -13.31
C GLY A 138 -6.73 11.61 -12.69
N GLN A 139 -7.41 12.49 -13.45
CA GLN A 139 -8.59 13.19 -12.94
C GLN A 139 -9.80 12.26 -12.75
N GLU A 140 -10.05 11.36 -13.69
CA GLU A 140 -11.13 10.37 -13.61
C GLU A 140 -10.85 9.38 -12.48
N ALA A 141 -9.61 8.90 -12.38
CA ALA A 141 -9.17 8.01 -11.32
C ALA A 141 -9.32 8.65 -9.93
N ALA A 142 -8.87 9.90 -9.75
CA ALA A 142 -9.02 10.63 -8.48
C ALA A 142 -10.50 10.87 -8.12
N ALA A 143 -11.34 11.17 -9.11
CA ALA A 143 -12.78 11.34 -8.88
C ALA A 143 -13.43 10.04 -8.42
N TRP A 144 -13.10 8.90 -9.06
CA TRP A 144 -13.59 7.59 -8.65
C TRP A 144 -13.11 7.23 -7.24
N LEU A 145 -11.82 7.39 -6.94
CA LEU A 145 -11.30 7.14 -5.59
C LEU A 145 -12.00 8.01 -4.53
N LYS A 146 -12.22 9.31 -4.81
CA LYS A 146 -12.92 10.22 -3.88
C LYS A 146 -14.38 9.82 -3.69
N TYR A 147 -15.04 9.33 -4.73
CA TYR A 147 -16.40 8.81 -4.63
C TYR A 147 -16.47 7.56 -3.72
N VAL A 148 -15.54 6.62 -3.88
CA VAL A 148 -15.57 5.34 -3.14
C VAL A 148 -15.13 5.49 -1.68
N PHE A 149 -14.06 6.25 -1.43
CA PHE A 149 -13.44 6.34 -0.11
C PHE A 149 -13.81 7.63 0.64
N GLU A 150 -14.41 8.60 -0.03
CA GLU A 150 -14.86 9.85 0.57
C GLU A 150 -13.71 10.54 1.35
N ASP A 151 -13.88 10.76 2.65
CA ASP A 151 -12.87 11.39 3.52
C ASP A 151 -11.82 10.40 4.04
N ARG A 152 -11.88 9.14 3.59
CA ARG A 152 -10.91 8.08 3.90
C ARG A 152 -9.89 7.88 2.78
N LEU A 153 -9.81 8.81 1.84
CA LEU A 153 -8.80 8.84 0.78
C LEU A 153 -7.63 9.76 1.18
N TYR A 154 -6.41 9.29 0.95
CA TYR A 154 -5.18 10.05 1.16
C TYR A 154 -4.24 9.88 -0.02
N ILE A 155 -3.66 10.97 -0.49
CA ILE A 155 -2.66 10.95 -1.56
C ILE A 155 -1.28 10.69 -0.95
N GLU A 156 -0.64 9.62 -1.40
CA GLU A 156 0.71 9.26 -1.01
C GLU A 156 1.72 9.95 -1.93
N LEU A 157 2.73 10.57 -1.34
CA LEU A 157 3.87 11.15 -2.05
C LEU A 157 5.14 10.41 -1.66
N GLN A 158 5.85 9.89 -2.67
CA GLN A 158 7.14 9.22 -2.52
C GLN A 158 8.21 10.02 -3.27
N ARG A 159 9.45 10.01 -2.78
CA ARG A 159 10.55 10.74 -3.42
C ARG A 159 11.85 9.95 -3.31
N HIS A 160 12.15 9.19 -4.35
CA HIS A 160 13.37 8.40 -4.50
C HIS A 160 14.43 9.11 -5.37
N PHE A 161 14.26 10.42 -5.60
CA PHE A 161 15.10 11.26 -6.44
C PHE A 161 15.14 10.82 -7.91
N LEU A 162 14.10 10.14 -8.39
CA LEU A 162 13.96 9.80 -9.80
C LEU A 162 13.32 10.97 -10.55
N ARG A 163 13.85 11.29 -11.74
CA ARG A 163 13.42 12.46 -12.53
C ARG A 163 11.91 12.46 -12.83
N HIS A 164 11.34 11.29 -13.07
CA HIS A 164 9.93 11.16 -13.43
C HIS A 164 8.99 11.32 -12.23
N GLU A 165 9.45 11.05 -11.00
CA GLU A 165 8.63 11.19 -9.78
C GLU A 165 8.22 12.63 -9.52
N GLU A 166 9.12 13.59 -9.78
CA GLU A 166 8.79 15.01 -9.54
C GLU A 166 7.57 15.45 -10.36
N TYR A 167 7.50 15.07 -11.63
CA TYR A 167 6.34 15.37 -12.48
C TYR A 167 5.05 14.74 -11.95
N ILE A 168 5.12 13.48 -11.51
CA ILE A 168 3.95 12.78 -10.96
C ILE A 168 3.53 13.39 -9.62
N ASN A 169 4.47 13.69 -8.72
CA ASN A 169 4.20 14.32 -7.44
C ASN A 169 3.53 15.69 -7.60
N GLN A 170 3.98 16.52 -8.55
CA GLN A 170 3.30 17.78 -8.84
C GLN A 170 1.86 17.56 -9.35
N SER A 171 1.65 16.52 -10.16
CA SER A 171 0.30 16.14 -10.61
C SER A 171 -0.58 15.66 -9.45
N LEU A 172 -0.04 14.83 -8.56
CA LEU A 172 -0.71 14.34 -7.35
C LEU A 172 -1.08 15.49 -6.40
N ILE A 173 -0.18 16.46 -6.19
CA ILE A 173 -0.45 17.67 -5.41
C ILE A 173 -1.57 18.50 -6.06
N GLY A 174 -1.54 18.66 -7.39
CA GLY A 174 -2.63 19.33 -8.12
C GLY A 174 -3.99 18.65 -7.94
N LEU A 175 -4.02 17.31 -7.98
CA LEU A 175 -5.23 16.52 -7.72
C LEU A 175 -5.68 16.63 -6.25
N SER A 176 -4.75 16.61 -5.29
CA SER A 176 -5.03 16.86 -3.87
C SER A 176 -5.80 18.16 -3.69
N HIS A 177 -5.28 19.27 -4.23
CA HIS A 177 -5.92 20.58 -4.12
C HIS A 177 -7.29 20.61 -4.82
N LYS A 178 -7.40 20.02 -6.01
CA LYS A 178 -8.65 19.99 -6.78
C LYS A 178 -9.76 19.23 -6.07
N PHE A 179 -9.45 18.05 -5.54
CA PHE A 179 -10.44 17.15 -4.90
C PHE A 179 -10.51 17.31 -3.38
N LYS A 180 -9.71 18.22 -2.80
CA LYS A 180 -9.60 18.45 -1.34
C LYS A 180 -9.27 17.17 -0.59
N VAL A 181 -8.29 16.43 -1.09
CA VAL A 181 -7.82 15.17 -0.51
C VAL A 181 -6.50 15.43 0.19
N PRO A 182 -6.33 15.10 1.48
CA PRO A 182 -5.05 15.29 2.16
C PRO A 182 -3.96 14.43 1.52
N TYR A 183 -2.71 14.89 1.57
CA TYR A 183 -1.54 14.10 1.17
C TYR A 183 -0.57 13.92 2.33
N PHE A 184 0.26 12.88 2.25
CA PHE A 184 1.31 12.58 3.22
C PHE A 184 2.54 11.98 2.52
N ALA A 185 3.67 11.94 3.23
CA ALA A 185 4.91 11.35 2.74
C ALA A 185 5.08 9.91 3.25
N SER A 186 5.56 9.02 2.38
CA SER A 186 5.95 7.64 2.68
C SER A 186 7.16 7.26 1.83
N ASN A 187 7.88 6.20 2.24
CA ASN A 187 8.96 5.62 1.43
C ASN A 187 8.52 4.42 0.59
N GLY A 188 7.29 3.89 0.72
CA GLY A 188 6.87 2.71 -0.05
C GLY A 188 7.82 1.52 0.11
N VAL A 189 8.07 1.10 1.34
CA VAL A 189 9.22 0.25 1.69
C VAL A 189 9.08 -1.18 1.14
N TYR A 190 10.11 -1.66 0.42
CA TYR A 190 10.21 -3.05 -0.09
C TYR A 190 11.26 -3.90 0.63
N TYR A 191 12.11 -3.27 1.43
CA TYR A 191 13.18 -3.94 2.15
C TYR A 191 13.66 -3.07 3.32
N LYS A 192 14.28 -3.69 4.31
CA LYS A 192 14.63 -3.08 5.60
C LYS A 192 15.64 -1.94 5.45
N ASP A 193 16.71 -2.16 4.69
CA ASP A 193 17.82 -1.22 4.57
C ASP A 193 18.46 -1.21 3.17
N GLN A 194 19.43 -0.32 2.95
CA GLN A 194 20.06 -0.17 1.65
C GLN A 194 20.88 -1.39 1.20
N GLU A 195 21.34 -2.23 2.14
CA GLU A 195 22.14 -3.42 1.82
C GLU A 195 21.24 -4.52 1.23
N ASP A 196 20.01 -4.62 1.72
CA ASP A 196 18.97 -5.55 1.24
C ASP A 196 18.54 -5.28 -0.21
N ARG A 197 18.87 -4.12 -0.79
CA ARG A 197 18.59 -3.82 -2.19
C ARG A 197 19.11 -4.90 -3.14
N LYS A 198 20.33 -5.41 -2.90
CA LYS A 198 20.92 -6.45 -3.77
C LYS A 198 20.12 -7.74 -3.74
N LEU A 199 19.59 -8.09 -2.56
CA LEU A 199 18.74 -9.25 -2.38
C LEU A 199 17.41 -9.04 -3.11
N PHE A 200 16.81 -7.86 -2.96
CA PHE A 200 15.60 -7.47 -3.68
C PHE A 200 15.77 -7.55 -5.21
N ASP A 201 16.85 -6.98 -5.75
CA ASP A 201 17.15 -7.02 -7.19
C ASP A 201 17.17 -8.48 -7.70
N ILE A 202 17.78 -9.41 -6.96
CA ILE A 202 17.80 -10.84 -7.31
C ILE A 202 16.41 -11.47 -7.24
N PHE A 203 15.62 -11.18 -6.19
CA PHE A 203 14.26 -11.70 -6.05
C PHE A 203 13.36 -11.32 -7.21
N THR A 204 13.51 -10.11 -7.75
CA THR A 204 12.73 -9.64 -8.91
C THR A 204 13.16 -10.26 -10.25
N CYS A 205 14.26 -11.01 -10.29
CA CYS A 205 14.76 -11.69 -11.50
C CYS A 205 14.30 -13.16 -11.62
N ILE A 206 13.62 -13.71 -10.60
CA ILE A 206 13.17 -15.11 -10.53
C ILE A 206 11.75 -15.22 -11.06
#